data_AF-A0A923A214-F1
#
_entry.id   AF-A0A923A214-F1
#
_cell.length_a   1.000
_cell.length_b   1.000
_cell.length_c   1.000
_cell.angle_alpha   90.00
_cell.angle_beta   90.00
_cell.angle_gamma   90.00
#
_symmetry.space_group_name_H-M   'P 1'
#
loop_
_entity.id
_entity.type
_entity.pdbx_description
1 polymer ?
#
loop_
_entity_poly.entity_id
_entity_poly.type
_entity_poly.pdbx_seq_one_letter_code
_entity_poly.pdbx_strand_id
1 'polypeptide(L)'
;RGNVVGAIESLRDITITKRSEQERERLIVELQSALAKVRTLSGLLPICASCKNIRDDKGYWNQIETYISNHSEIAFSHGLCPGCMDKLYGNQDWYKKKRNKAGDQEQT
;
A
#
# COMPACT_ATOMS: atom_id res chain seq x y z
N ARG A 1 -8.79 65.18 29.21
CA ARG A 1 -9.69 64.04 28.89
C ARG A 1 -9.88 64.06 27.38
N GLY A 2 -9.30 63.10 26.65
CA GLY A 2 -9.42 63.04 25.19
C GLY A 2 -10.75 62.42 24.79
N ASN A 3 -11.50 63.08 23.92
CA ASN A 3 -12.76 62.57 23.38
C ASN A 3 -12.50 61.96 22.00
N VAL A 4 -13.04 60.77 21.73
CA VAL A 4 -12.97 60.14 20.41
C VAL A 4 -13.66 61.04 19.39
N VAL A 5 -12.94 61.41 18.33
CA VAL A 5 -13.40 62.35 17.29
C VAL A 5 -14.04 61.65 16.09
N GLY A 6 -13.95 60.33 16.00
CA GLY A 6 -14.62 59.53 14.97
C GLY A 6 -14.17 58.07 14.94
N ALA A 7 -14.99 57.22 14.33
CA ALA A 7 -14.68 55.84 13.99
C ALA A 7 -15.04 55.60 12.52
N ILE A 8 -14.22 54.84 11.80
CA ILE A 8 -14.51 54.40 10.44
C ILE A 8 -14.86 52.92 10.53
N GLU A 9 -16.05 52.56 10.08
CA GLU A 9 -16.46 51.17 9.90
C GLU A 9 -16.49 50.84 8.41
N SER A 10 -15.93 49.68 8.04
CA SER A 10 -16.00 49.13 6.70
C SER A 10 -16.78 47.83 6.72
N LEU A 11 -17.86 47.75 5.96
CA LEU A 11 -18.62 46.53 5.76
C LEU A 11 -18.19 45.91 4.43
N ARG A 12 -17.73 44.65 4.46
CA ARG A 12 -17.38 43.89 3.26
C ARG A 12 -18.32 42.71 3.13
N ASP A 13 -18.97 42.57 1.98
CA ASP A 13 -19.76 41.39 1.68
C ASP A 13 -18.82 40.20 1.46
N ILE A 14 -18.88 39.23 2.38
CA ILE A 14 -18.11 37.97 2.33
C ILE A 14 -18.96 36.78 1.91
N THR A 15 -20.22 37.00 1.52
CA THR A 15 -21.19 35.94 1.22
C THR A 15 -20.66 34.99 0.14
N ILE A 16 -20.04 35.55 -0.90
CA ILE A 16 -19.48 34.78 -2.02
C ILE A 16 -18.31 33.90 -1.54
N THR A 17 -17.37 34.48 -0.78
CA THR A 17 -16.21 33.76 -0.24
C THR A 17 -16.64 32.63 0.69
N LYS A 18 -17.58 32.90 1.60
CA LYS A 18 -18.10 31.90 2.54
C LYS A 18 -18.81 30.75 1.83
N ARG A 19 -19.58 31.02 0.78
CA ARG A 19 -20.22 29.98 -0.04
C ARG A 19 -19.18 29.13 -0.79
N SER A 20 -18.13 29.74 -1.32
CA SER A 20 -17.05 29.02 -2.00
C SER A 20 -16.25 28.12 -1.05
N GLU A 21 -15.98 28.58 0.17
CA GLU A 21 -15.31 27.78 1.21
C GLU A 21 -16.14 26.55 1.59
N GLN A 22 -17.43 26.74 1.84
CA GLN A 22 -18.36 25.65 2.19
C GLN A 22 -18.48 24.61 1.07
N GLU A 23 -18.58 25.06 -0.18
CA GLU A 23 -18.62 24.14 -1.32
C GLU A 23 -17.30 23.39 -1.48
N ARG A 24 -16.17 24.05 -1.26
CA ARG A 24 -14.85 23.38 -1.28
C ARG A 24 -14.76 22.30 -0.21
N GLU A 25 -15.17 22.59 1.02
CA GLU A 25 -15.18 21.61 2.11
C GLU A 25 -16.11 20.43 1.81
N ARG A 26 -17.31 20.71 1.27
CA ARG A 26 -18.23 19.67 0.84
C ARG A 26 -17.61 18.75 -0.21
N LEU A 27 -16.99 19.33 -1.24
CA LEU A 27 -16.33 18.57 -2.30
C LEU A 27 -15.13 17.76 -1.78
N ILE A 28 -14.37 18.29 -0.82
CA ILE A 28 -13.29 17.54 -0.16
C ILE A 28 -13.85 16.29 0.53
N VAL A 29 -14.94 16.42 1.29
CA VAL A 29 -15.58 15.29 1.98
C VAL A 29 -16.12 14.27 0.97
N GLU A 30 -16.73 14.74 -0.11
CA GLU A 30 -17.27 13.87 -1.16
C GLU A 30 -16.15 13.10 -1.89
N LEU A 31 -15.06 13.78 -2.24
CA LEU A 31 -13.87 13.16 -2.85
C LEU A 31 -13.24 12.13 -1.92
N GLN A 32 -13.08 12.45 -0.63
CA GLN A 32 -12.55 11.51 0.35
C GLN A 32 -13.43 10.27 0.50
N SER A 33 -14.76 10.45 0.52
CA SER A 33 -15.73 9.36 0.59
C SER A 33 -15.70 8.48 -0.67
N ALA A 34 -15.63 9.09 -1.86
CA ALA A 34 -15.50 8.36 -3.12
C ALA A 34 -14.19 7.56 -3.19
N LEU A 35 -13.06 8.17 -2.77
CA LEU A 35 -11.76 7.50 -2.70
C LEU A 35 -11.80 6.28 -1.75
N ALA A 36 -12.43 6.43 -0.59
CA ALA A 36 -12.59 5.33 0.36
C ALA A 36 -13.41 4.16 -0.23
N LYS A 37 -14.48 4.47 -0.98
CA LYS A 37 -15.31 3.45 -1.65
C LYS A 37 -14.54 2.71 -2.76
N VAL A 38 -13.73 3.41 -3.55
CA VAL A 38 -12.87 2.79 -4.58
C VAL A 38 -11.86 1.83 -3.93
N ARG A 39 -11.26 2.21 -2.80
CA ARG A 39 -10.33 1.35 -2.03
C ARG A 39 -10.99 0.06 -1.52
N THR A 40 -12.26 0.11 -1.14
CA THR A 40 -12.99 -1.09 -0.70
C THR A 40 -13.39 -2.02 -1.84
N LEU A 41 -13.72 -1.48 -3.02
CA LEU A 41 -14.09 -2.28 -4.20
C LEU A 41 -12.88 -2.89 -4.92
N SER A 42 -11.67 -2.37 -4.68
CA SER A 42 -10.41 -2.93 -5.16
C SER A 42 -9.88 -4.07 -4.28
N GLY A 43 -10.63 -4.52 -3.26
CA GLY A 43 -10.20 -5.56 -2.31
C GLY A 43 -10.28 -7.01 -2.82
N LEU A 44 -10.92 -7.27 -3.97
CA LEU A 44 -11.07 -8.63 -4.50
C LEU A 44 -10.33 -8.78 -5.83
N LEU A 45 -9.15 -9.40 -5.79
CA LEU A 45 -8.38 -9.76 -6.98
C LEU A 45 -8.83 -11.14 -7.52
N PRO A 46 -9.29 -11.24 -8.77
CA PRO A 46 -9.61 -12.52 -9.39
C PRO A 46 -8.34 -13.35 -9.60
N ILE A 47 -8.23 -14.47 -8.88
CA ILE A 47 -7.10 -15.41 -8.96
C ILE A 47 -7.53 -16.70 -9.66
N CYS A 48 -6.69 -17.22 -10.56
CA CYS A 48 -6.91 -18.51 -11.19
C CYS A 48 -6.81 -19.63 -10.15
N ALA A 49 -7.85 -20.45 -10.01
CA ALA A 49 -7.88 -21.54 -9.04
C ALA A 49 -6.74 -22.56 -9.25
N SER A 50 -6.33 -22.78 -10.51
CA SER A 50 -5.29 -23.75 -10.90
C SER A 50 -3.87 -23.19 -10.74
N CYS A 51 -3.52 -22.12 -11.46
CA CYS A 51 -2.14 -21.62 -11.53
C CYS A 51 -1.83 -20.42 -10.61
N LYS A 52 -2.84 -19.88 -9.90
CA LYS A 52 -2.72 -18.73 -8.99
C LYS A 52 -2.32 -17.39 -9.64
N ASN A 53 -2.30 -17.30 -10.97
CA ASN A 53 -2.17 -16.02 -11.65
C ASN A 53 -3.33 -15.09 -11.31
N ILE A 54 -3.07 -13.77 -11.25
CA ILE A 54 -4.05 -12.71 -11.05
C ILE A 54 -4.52 -12.19 -12.40
N ARG A 55 -5.82 -12.01 -12.57
CA ARG A 55 -6.38 -11.33 -13.74
C ARG A 55 -6.41 -9.83 -13.49
N ASP A 56 -5.80 -9.06 -14.38
CA ASP A 56 -5.81 -7.59 -14.31
C ASP A 56 -7.07 -6.96 -14.94
N ASP A 57 -7.18 -5.64 -14.85
CA ASP A 57 -8.32 -4.87 -15.37
C ASP A 57 -8.46 -4.93 -16.90
N LYS A 58 -7.38 -5.28 -17.61
CA LYS A 58 -7.38 -5.49 -19.07
C LYS A 58 -7.75 -6.94 -19.42
N GLY A 59 -7.88 -7.80 -18.41
CA GLY A 59 -8.26 -9.20 -18.55
C GLY A 59 -7.08 -10.15 -18.76
N TYR A 60 -5.83 -9.70 -18.68
CA TYR A 60 -4.64 -10.55 -18.79
C TYR A 60 -4.32 -11.26 -17.48
N TRP A 61 -3.77 -12.47 -17.59
CA TRP A 61 -3.33 -13.26 -16.45
C TRP A 61 -1.84 -13.03 -16.19
N ASN A 62 -1.52 -12.49 -15.02
CA ASN A 62 -0.17 -12.17 -14.58
C ASN A 62 0.23 -13.06 -13.41
N GLN A 63 1.53 -13.37 -13.29
CA GLN A 63 2.06 -13.94 -12.05
C GLN A 63 1.84 -12.98 -10.89
N ILE A 64 1.66 -13.52 -9.68
CA ILE A 64 1.32 -12.75 -8.49
C ILE A 64 2.42 -11.75 -8.14
N GLU A 65 3.69 -12.15 -8.24
CA GLU A 65 4.85 -11.32 -7.96
C GLU A 65 4.91 -10.13 -8.93
N THR A 66 4.69 -10.39 -10.22
CA THR A 66 4.65 -9.35 -11.27
C THR A 66 3.49 -8.39 -11.04
N TYR A 67 2.31 -8.91 -10.73
CA TYR A 67 1.13 -8.08 -10.49
C TYR A 67 1.35 -7.16 -9.29
N ILE A 68 1.80 -7.70 -8.14
CA ILE A 68 2.01 -6.91 -6.92
C ILE A 68 3.14 -5.89 -7.12
N SER A 69 4.26 -6.27 -7.74
CA SER A 69 5.36 -5.36 -8.03
C SER A 69 4.93 -4.18 -8.92
N ASN A 70 4.00 -4.41 -9.86
CA ASN A 70 3.50 -3.34 -10.75
C ASN A 70 2.48 -2.40 -10.07
N HIS A 71 1.85 -2.85 -8.98
CA HIS A 71 0.77 -2.11 -8.30
C HIS A 71 1.16 -1.66 -6.88
N SER A 72 2.42 -1.83 -6.48
CA SER A 72 2.94 -1.45 -5.16
C SER A 72 4.44 -1.17 -5.23
N GLU A 73 5.01 -0.62 -4.15
CA GLU A 73 6.46 -0.36 -4.04
C GLU A 73 7.24 -1.59 -3.51
N ILE A 74 6.68 -2.79 -3.66
CA ILE A 74 7.26 -4.03 -3.12
C ILE A 74 8.18 -4.68 -4.16
N ALA A 75 9.34 -5.15 -3.72
CA ALA A 75 10.23 -6.00 -4.48
C ALA A 75 10.29 -7.42 -3.88
N PHE A 76 10.33 -8.44 -4.74
CA PHE A 76 10.43 -9.83 -4.34
C PHE A 76 11.85 -10.36 -4.50
N SER A 77 12.36 -11.06 -3.48
CA SER A 77 13.56 -11.88 -3.57
C SER A 77 13.16 -13.35 -3.61
N HIS A 78 14.03 -14.18 -4.21
CA HIS A 78 13.82 -15.62 -4.31
C HIS A 78 14.82 -16.34 -3.41
N GLY A 79 14.31 -17.04 -2.42
CA GLY A 79 15.10 -17.83 -1.47
C GLY A 79 14.39 -19.13 -1.11
N LEU A 80 15.16 -20.09 -0.61
CA LEU A 80 14.63 -21.35 -0.08
C LEU A 80 14.65 -21.29 1.45
N CYS A 81 13.52 -21.59 2.07
CA CYS A 81 13.47 -21.74 3.53
C CYS A 81 14.24 -23.00 3.98
N PRO A 82 14.62 -23.12 5.26
CA PRO A 82 15.35 -24.29 5.76
C PRO A 82 14.67 -25.63 5.45
N GLY A 83 13.34 -25.72 5.59
CA GLY A 83 12.61 -26.94 5.26
C GLY A 83 12.64 -27.30 3.78
N CYS A 84 12.60 -26.32 2.87
CA CYS A 84 12.76 -26.56 1.43
C CYS A 84 14.18 -26.98 1.09
N MET A 85 15.18 -26.37 1.72
CA MET A 85 16.59 -26.77 1.57
C MET A 85 16.80 -28.21 2.04
N ASP A 86 16.23 -28.61 3.18
CA ASP A 86 16.30 -29.98 3.69
C ASP A 86 15.59 -30.96 2.76
N LYS A 87 14.43 -30.60 2.21
CA LYS A 87 13.70 -31.47 1.27
C LYS A 87 14.47 -31.70 -0.03
N LEU A 88 15.10 -30.66 -0.57
CA LEU A 88 15.82 -30.74 -1.85
C LEU A 88 17.23 -31.32 -1.69
N TYR A 89 17.93 -30.96 -0.60
CA TYR A 89 19.36 -31.22 -0.42
C TYR A 89 19.70 -32.02 0.83
N GLY A 90 18.73 -32.39 1.67
CA GLY A 90 18.97 -33.09 2.94
C GLY A 90 19.75 -34.40 2.81
N ASN A 91 19.63 -35.07 1.65
CA ASN A 91 20.38 -36.31 1.37
C ASN A 91 21.77 -36.06 0.77
N GLN A 92 22.09 -34.83 0.38
CA GLN A 92 23.36 -34.48 -0.25
C GLN A 92 24.45 -34.33 0.80
N ASP A 93 25.57 -35.00 0.61
CA ASP A 93 26.68 -35.00 1.59
C ASP A 93 27.27 -33.60 1.80
N TRP A 94 27.33 -32.77 0.76
CA TRP A 94 27.80 -31.38 0.88
C TRP A 94 26.89 -30.55 1.77
N TYR A 95 25.58 -30.78 1.71
CA TYR A 95 24.59 -30.04 2.50
C TYR A 95 24.60 -30.51 3.96
N LYS A 96 24.68 -31.83 4.20
CA LYS A 96 24.86 -32.41 5.53
C LYS A 96 26.13 -31.88 6.21
N LYS A 97 27.27 -31.85 5.49
CA LYS A 97 28.54 -31.29 6.00
C LYS A 97 28.44 -29.81 6.33
N LYS A 98 27.79 -29.02 5.46
CA LYS A 98 27.58 -27.58 5.69
C LYS A 98 26.71 -27.33 6.93
N ARG A 99 25.64 -28.10 7.10
CA ARG A 99 24.73 -28.00 8.25
C ARG A 99 25.44 -28.36 9.56
N ASN A 100 26.26 -29.41 9.55
CA ASN A 100 27.01 -29.83 10.75
C ASN A 100 28.06 -28.79 11.15
N LYS A 101 28.79 -28.20 10.19
CA LYS A 101 29.75 -27.11 10.48
C LYS A 101 29.11 -25.86 11.06
N ALA A 102 27.87 -25.53 10.68
CA ALA A 102 27.15 -24.37 11.22
C ALA A 102 26.77 -24.57 12.70
N GLY A 103 26.44 -25.80 13.11
CA GLY A 103 26.17 -26.12 14.52
C GLY A 103 27.40 -26.07 15.42
N ASP A 104 28.59 -26.31 14.87
CA ASP A 104 29.85 -26.27 15.62
C ASP A 104 30.37 -24.83 15.87
N GLN A 105 29.89 -23.83 15.12
CA GLN A 105 30.30 -22.42 15.24
C GLN A 105 29.48 -21.61 16.26
N GLU A 106 28.43 -22.19 16.83
CA GLU A 106 27.57 -21.55 17.83
C GLU A 106 27.97 -21.91 19.29
N GLN A 107 29.08 -22.64 19.46
CA GLN A 107 29.61 -23.12 20.75
C GLN A 107 30.97 -22.50 21.14
N THR A 108 31.36 -21.38 20.53
CA THR A 108 32.50 -20.54 20.94
C THR A 108 32.08 -19.11 21.15
#